data_AF-A0A5F1ZTR4-F1
#
_entry.id   AF-A0A5F1ZTR4-F1
#
_cell.length_a   1.000
_cell.length_b   1.000
_cell.length_c   1.000
_cell.angle_alpha   90.00
_cell.angle_beta   90.00
_cell.angle_gamma   90.00
#
_symmetry.space_group_name_H-M   'P 1'
#
loop_
_entity.id
_entity.type
_entity.pdbx_description
1 polymer ?
#
loop_
_entity_poly.entity_id
_entity_poly.type
_entity_poly.pdbx_seq_one_letter_code
_entity_poly.pdbx_strand_id
1 'polypeptide(L)' 'MNSSDFSQIDLNALMRPRKVCVCNQVSEEEIVASIKRGNDTLGKLMRDTYCCTGCGTCRNRVIKLLSDTLAPKTQ' A
#
# COMPACT_ATOMS: atom_id res chain seq x y z
N MET A 1 -29.44 16.91 -14.37
CA MET A 1 -28.15 16.89 -13.65
C MET A 1 -27.07 17.29 -14.63
N ASN A 2 -26.44 18.45 -14.46
CA ASN A 2 -25.45 18.98 -15.40
C ASN A 2 -24.06 18.42 -15.06
N SER A 3 -23.34 17.98 -16.07
CA SER A 3 -22.20 17.05 -16.05
C SER A 3 -20.87 17.68 -15.59
N SER A 4 -20.90 18.80 -14.87
CA SER A 4 -19.74 19.67 -14.64
C SER A 4 -19.21 19.70 -13.19
N ASP A 5 -19.67 18.80 -12.32
CA ASP A 5 -19.22 18.73 -10.91
C ASP A 5 -17.99 17.83 -10.66
N PHE A 6 -17.41 17.22 -11.70
CA PHE A 6 -16.10 16.57 -11.57
C PHE A 6 -15.01 17.63 -11.54
N SER A 7 -14.79 18.23 -10.37
CA SER A 7 -13.70 19.17 -10.17
C SER A 7 -12.36 18.52 -10.54
N GLN A 8 -11.46 19.29 -11.17
CA GLN A 8 -10.11 18.85 -11.57
C GLN A 8 -9.31 18.17 -10.43
N ILE A 9 -9.68 18.48 -9.18
CA ILE A 9 -9.10 17.94 -7.95
C ILE A 9 -9.38 16.43 -7.83
N ASP A 10 -10.56 15.98 -8.26
CA ASP A 10 -11.02 14.60 -8.13
C ASP A 10 -10.31 13.67 -9.14
N LEU A 11 -10.09 14.16 -10.37
CA LEU A 11 -9.32 13.45 -11.40
C LEU A 11 -7.87 13.16 -10.93
N ASN A 12 -7.25 14.11 -10.24
CA ASN A 12 -5.90 13.95 -9.73
C ASN A 12 -5.82 12.96 -8.55
N ALA A 13 -6.91 12.71 -7.83
CA ALA A 13 -6.96 11.70 -6.77
C ALA A 13 -7.03 10.27 -7.35
N LEU A 14 -7.74 10.10 -8.48
CA LEU A 14 -7.80 8.82 -9.22
C LEU A 14 -6.45 8.39 -9.79
N MET A 15 -5.61 9.34 -10.19
CA MET A 15 -4.30 9.05 -10.80
C MET A 15 -3.19 8.74 -9.80
N ARG A 16 -3.41 8.93 -8.48
CA ARG A 16 -2.37 8.70 -7.46
C ARG A 16 -2.47 7.28 -6.89
N PRO A 17 -1.36 6.52 -6.84
CA PRO A 17 -1.38 5.19 -6.24
C PRO A 17 -1.72 5.30 -4.75
N ARG A 18 -2.63 4.43 -4.27
CA ARG A 18 -3.07 4.42 -2.87
C ARG A 18 -1.88 4.18 -1.94
N LYS A 19 -1.56 5.19 -1.14
CA LYS A 19 -0.48 5.13 -0.14
C LYS A 19 -0.97 4.41 1.11
N VAL A 20 -0.29 3.33 1.47
CA VAL A 20 -0.55 2.54 2.68
C VAL A 20 0.23 3.10 3.86
N CYS A 21 1.48 3.52 3.65
CA CYS A 21 2.28 4.22 4.65
C CYS A 21 2.47 5.68 4.22
N VAL A 22 1.82 6.61 4.90
CA VAL A 22 1.94 8.05 4.58
C VAL A 22 3.30 8.61 5.02
N CYS A 23 3.85 8.16 6.15
CA CYS A 23 5.14 8.65 6.65
C CYS A 23 6.28 8.49 5.63
N ASN A 24 6.35 7.33 4.99
CA ASN A 24 7.40 6.97 4.05
C ASN A 24 6.88 6.87 2.61
N GLN A 25 5.67 7.39 2.36
CA GLN A 25 5.03 7.43 1.04
C GLN A 25 4.98 6.09 0.30
N VAL A 26 4.83 4.99 1.05
CA VAL A 26 4.80 3.62 0.51
C VAL A 26 3.40 3.26 0.03
N SER A 27 3.27 2.86 -1.22
CA SER A 27 2.03 2.39 -1.84
C SER A 27 1.75 0.90 -1.59
N GLU A 28 0.50 0.50 -1.82
CA GLU A 28 0.09 -0.92 -1.77
C GLU A 28 0.87 -1.76 -2.78
N GLU A 29 1.11 -1.22 -3.99
CA GLU A 29 1.86 -1.87 -5.06
C GLU A 29 3.31 -2.12 -4.68
N GLU A 30 3.97 -1.15 -4.05
CA GLU A 30 5.36 -1.29 -3.56
C GLU A 30 5.47 -2.38 -2.50
N ILE A 31 4.50 -2.47 -1.59
CA ILE A 31 4.43 -3.54 -0.58
C ILE A 31 4.29 -4.91 -1.25
N VAL A 32 3.34 -5.06 -2.17
CA VAL A 32 3.12 -6.33 -2.88
C VAL A 32 4.33 -6.72 -3.73
N ALA A 33 4.94 -5.76 -4.43
CA ALA A 33 6.15 -5.99 -5.21
C ALA A 33 7.31 -6.44 -4.31
N SER A 34 7.47 -5.83 -3.14
CA SER A 34 8.46 -6.22 -2.14
C SER A 34 8.24 -7.65 -1.63
N ILE A 35 6.99 -8.01 -1.32
CA ILE A 35 6.64 -9.38 -0.89
C ILE A 35 6.97 -10.39 -1.99
N LYS A 36 6.64 -10.09 -3.26
CA LYS A 36 6.97 -10.93 -4.42
C LYS A 36 8.47 -11.09 -4.66
N ARG A 37 9.30 -10.13 -4.23
CA ARG A 37 10.77 -10.25 -4.24
C ARG A 37 11.31 -11.22 -3.18
N GLY A 38 10.46 -11.75 -2.29
CA GLY A 38 10.85 -12.67 -1.22
C GLY A 38 10.87 -12.04 0.18
N ASN A 39 10.36 -10.82 0.35
CA ASN A 39 10.18 -10.20 1.66
C ASN A 39 8.90 -10.73 2.34
N ASP A 40 8.94 -12.01 2.71
CA ASP A 40 7.88 -12.82 3.32
C ASP A 40 7.61 -12.54 4.81
N THR A 41 8.30 -11.58 5.42
CA THR A 41 8.14 -11.23 6.83
C THR A 41 8.05 -9.73 7.00
N LEU A 42 7.32 -9.29 8.02
CA LEU A 42 7.20 -7.85 8.34
C LEU A 42 8.59 -7.21 8.51
N GLY A 43 9.53 -7.87 9.18
CA GLY A 43 10.88 -7.35 9.36
C GLY A 43 11.66 -7.15 8.05
N LYS A 44 11.57 -8.09 7.11
CA LYS A 44 12.18 -7.94 5.77
C LYS A 44 11.50 -6.80 4.99
N LEU A 45 10.18 -6.77 5.03
CA LEU A 45 9.37 -5.73 4.36
C LEU A 45 9.69 -4.33 4.89
N MET A 46 9.81 -4.18 6.22
CA MET A 46 10.18 -2.92 6.87
C MET A 46 11.59 -2.46 6.48
N ARG A 47 12.56 -3.37 6.33
CA ARG A 47 13.92 -3.00 5.89
C ARG A 47 13.98 -2.57 4.44
N ASP A 48 13.17 -3.18 3.58
CA ASP A 48 13.15 -2.90 2.14
C ASP A 48 12.35 -1.63 1.80
N THR A 49 11.19 -1.44 2.43
CA THR A 49 10.24 -0.36 2.08
C THR A 49 10.19 0.77 3.10
N TYR A 50 10.85 0.61 4.26
CA TYR A 50 10.71 1.50 5.42
C TYR A 50 9.26 1.64 5.93
N CYS A 51 8.30 0.82 5.49
CA CYS A 51 6.95 0.90 6.06
C CYS A 51 6.97 0.62 7.57
N CYS A 52 6.01 1.18 8.31
CA CYS A 52 5.88 0.99 9.77
C CYS A 52 7.02 1.52 10.66
N THR A 53 8.02 2.24 10.15
CA THR A 53 9.11 2.83 10.96
C THR A 53 8.82 4.24 11.46
N GLY A 54 7.77 4.89 10.93
CA GLY A 54 7.29 6.20 11.38
C GLY A 54 6.25 6.09 12.49
N CYS A 55 5.01 6.51 12.23
CA CYS A 55 3.94 6.54 13.23
C CYS A 55 3.27 5.19 13.53
N GLY A 56 3.51 4.17 12.70
CA GLY A 56 2.99 2.81 12.92
C GLY A 56 1.51 2.58 12.61
N THR A 57 0.71 3.59 12.25
CA THR A 57 -0.74 3.43 11.96
C THR A 57 -1.03 2.50 10.77
N CYS A 58 -0.09 2.38 9.83
CA CYS A 58 -0.21 1.47 8.69
C CYS A 58 0.02 -0.01 9.03
N ARG A 59 0.49 -0.34 10.26
CA ARG A 59 0.96 -1.69 10.63
C ARG A 59 -0.09 -2.77 10.38
N ASN A 60 -1.32 -2.58 10.85
CA ASN A 60 -2.38 -3.58 10.68
C ASN A 60 -2.69 -3.83 9.20
N ARG A 61 -2.70 -2.77 8.38
CA ARG A 61 -2.95 -2.87 6.93
C ARG A 61 -1.80 -3.59 6.22
N VAL A 62 -0.56 -3.29 6.59
CA VAL A 62 0.65 -3.94 6.06
C VAL A 62 0.67 -5.43 6.39
N ILE A 63 0.37 -5.81 7.65
CA ILE A 63 0.29 -7.22 8.06
C ILE A 63 -0.79 -7.96 7.26
N LYS A 64 -1.97 -7.35 7.09
CA LYS A 64 -3.03 -7.94 6.28
C LYS A 64 -2.58 -8.16 4.84
N LEU A 65 -1.96 -7.17 4.20
CA LEU A 65 -1.43 -7.30 2.84
C LEU A 65 -0.37 -8.40 2.74
N LEU A 66 0.51 -8.51 3.74
CA LEU A 66 1.51 -9.57 3.82
C LEU A 66 0.86 -10.95 3.86
N SER A 67 -0.10 -11.16 4.76
CA SER A 67 -0.84 -12.42 4.87
C SER A 67 -1.63 -12.73 3.60
N ASP A 68 -2.33 -11.75 3.03
CA ASP A 68 -3.17 -11.91 1.82
C ASP A 68 -2.33 -12.21 0.56
N THR A 69 -1.07 -11.75 0.52
CA THR A 69 -0.16 -11.97 -0.62
C THR A 69 0.57 -13.31 -0.51
N LEU A 70 0.89 -13.77 0.71
CA LEU A 70 1.56 -15.04 0.95
C LEU A 70 0.60 -16.23 0.99
N ALA A 71 -0.65 -16.01 1.41
CA ALA A 71 -1.68 -17.02 1.29
C ALA A 71 -1.98 -17.25 -0.20
N PRO A 72 -1.83 -18.48 -0.73
CA PRO A 72 -2.25 -18.76 -2.09
C PRO A 72 -3.75 -18.51 -2.17
N LYS A 73 -4.16 -17.50 -2.95
CA LYS A 73 -5.57 -17.31 -3.29
C LYS A 73 -5.98 -18.50 -4.14
N THR A 74 -6.56 -19.52 -3.52
CA THR A 74 -7.44 -20.46 -4.21
C THR A 74 -8.63 -19.63 -4.69
N GLN A 75 -8.56 -19.18 -5.95
CA GLN A 75 -9.71 -18.69 -6.71
C GLN A 75 -10.30 -19.86 -7.48
#